data_AF-A0A0P1IQP4-F1
#
_entry.id   AF-A0A0P1IQP4-F1
#
_cell.length_a   1.000
_cell.length_b   1.000
_cell.length_c   1.000
_cell.angle_alpha   90.00
_cell.angle_beta   90.00
_cell.angle_gamma   90.00
#
_symmetry.space_group_name_H-M   'P 1'
#
loop_
_entity.id
_entity.type
_entity.pdbx_description
1 polymer ?
#
loop_
_entity_poly.entity_id
_entity_poly.type
_entity_poly.pdbx_seq_one_letter_code
_entity_poly.pdbx_strand_id
1 'polypeptide(L)'
;MERNGLIAQIWGGDLSVGNDQKDSPLAGLLGSLMDVPVVTLVSDAEMLRPIAMMEETEVLHGASLGDVLAEELGIEVAYGALVLIQPRDFAQAKNVTSKELGEILGHIILEMTQGAFSVNGDGTAAAADVAHLAAGNMASNVKLSVVSGSRLQ
;
A
#
# COMPACT_ATOMS: atom_id res chain seq x y z
N MET A 1 2.66 6.82 2.33
CA MET A 1 3.99 6.92 2.97
C MET A 1 4.78 7.92 2.15
N GLU A 2 5.35 8.97 2.76
CA GLU A 2 6.23 9.87 2.01
C GLU A 2 7.53 9.14 1.65
N ARG A 3 8.13 9.43 0.48
CA ARG A 3 9.40 8.82 0.01
C ARG A 3 10.49 8.82 1.08
N ASN A 4 10.55 9.90 1.87
CA ASN A 4 11.49 10.06 2.98
C ASN A 4 11.32 9.00 4.09
N GLY A 5 10.12 8.49 4.30
CA GLY A 5 9.85 7.44 5.29
C GLY A 5 10.33 6.06 4.84
N LEU A 6 10.39 5.78 3.54
CA LEU A 6 10.87 4.50 3.01
C LEU A 6 12.37 4.34 3.21
N ILE A 7 13.15 5.36 2.83
CA ILE A 7 14.60 5.37 3.01
C ILE A 7 14.98 5.21 4.48
N ALA A 8 14.26 5.88 5.39
CA ALA A 8 14.47 5.72 6.82
C ALA A 8 14.25 4.28 7.28
N GLN A 9 13.27 3.56 6.72
CA GLN A 9 13.02 2.15 7.05
C GLN A 9 14.08 1.20 6.46
N ILE A 10 14.56 1.48 5.24
CA ILE A 10 15.65 0.71 4.62
C ILE A 10 16.91 0.80 5.50
N TRP A 11 17.33 2.03 5.84
CA TRP A 11 18.51 2.24 6.69
C TRP A 11 18.28 1.87 8.16
N GLY A 12 17.04 1.88 8.63
CA GLY A 12 16.65 1.42 9.96
C GLY A 12 16.74 -0.09 10.13
N GLY A 13 16.83 -0.86 9.04
CA GLY A 13 16.80 -2.31 9.07
C GLY A 13 15.41 -2.89 9.36
N ASP A 14 14.36 -2.07 9.22
CA ASP A 14 12.97 -2.46 9.51
C ASP A 14 12.32 -3.24 8.35
N LEU A 15 13.07 -3.48 7.28
CA LEU A 15 12.62 -4.22 6.10
C LEU A 15 13.27 -5.60 6.03
N SER A 16 12.44 -6.61 5.83
CA SER A 16 12.87 -7.98 5.60
C SER A 16 12.25 -8.51 4.30
N VAL A 17 12.95 -9.39 3.60
CA VAL A 17 12.37 -10.09 2.44
C VAL A 17 11.21 -10.93 2.93
N GLY A 18 10.04 -10.76 2.31
CA GLY A 18 8.90 -11.62 2.58
C GLY A 18 9.23 -13.06 2.14
N ASN A 19 9.07 -14.03 3.04
CA ASN A 19 9.11 -15.43 2.64
C ASN A 19 7.94 -15.70 1.70
N ASP A 20 8.26 -16.14 0.47
CA ASP A 20 7.36 -16.59 -0.61
C ASP A 20 6.13 -15.73 -0.92
N GLN A 21 5.90 -15.43 -2.21
CA GLN A 21 4.68 -14.75 -2.69
C GLN A 21 3.37 -15.44 -2.25
N LYS A 22 3.44 -16.71 -1.83
CA LYS A 22 2.30 -17.52 -1.37
C LYS A 22 1.71 -17.06 -0.03
N ASP A 23 2.47 -16.35 0.79
CA ASP A 23 2.01 -15.98 2.13
C ASP A 23 1.25 -14.65 2.15
N SER A 24 1.46 -13.77 1.16
CA SER A 24 0.71 -12.51 1.02
C SER A 24 -0.39 -12.60 -0.06
N PRO A 25 -1.67 -12.40 0.31
CA PRO A 25 -2.77 -12.35 -0.66
C PRO A 25 -2.59 -11.29 -1.75
N LEU A 26 -1.98 -10.16 -1.40
CA LEU A 26 -1.74 -9.05 -2.33
C LEU A 26 -0.56 -9.33 -3.26
N ALA A 27 0.51 -9.95 -2.75
CA ALA A 27 1.63 -10.37 -3.59
C ALA A 27 1.18 -11.39 -4.65
N GLY A 28 0.38 -12.38 -4.24
CA GLY A 28 -0.19 -13.36 -5.18
C GLY A 28 -1.11 -12.72 -6.23
N LEU A 29 -1.92 -11.74 -5.83
CA LEU A 29 -2.79 -11.01 -6.75
C LEU A 29 -2.00 -10.16 -7.75
N LEU A 30 -1.05 -9.36 -7.26
CA LEU A 30 -0.17 -8.56 -8.13
C LEU A 30 0.67 -9.43 -9.05
N GLY A 31 1.23 -10.53 -8.55
CA GLY A 31 1.99 -11.48 -9.36
C GLY A 31 1.15 -12.19 -10.43
N SER A 32 -0.17 -12.23 -10.27
CA SER A 32 -1.10 -12.75 -11.30
C SER A 32 -1.54 -11.69 -12.31
N LEU A 33 -1.41 -10.40 -11.98
CA LEU A 33 -1.84 -9.27 -12.81
C LEU A 33 -0.70 -8.64 -13.61
N MET A 34 0.52 -8.72 -13.10
CA MET A 34 1.69 -8.07 -13.67
C MET A 34 2.50 -9.04 -14.53
N ASP A 35 2.98 -8.56 -15.67
CA ASP A 35 3.91 -9.31 -16.54
C ASP A 35 5.37 -9.23 -16.06
N VAL A 36 5.62 -8.52 -14.96
CA VAL A 36 6.95 -8.31 -14.37
C VAL A 36 7.10 -9.07 -13.04
N PRO A 37 8.34 -9.43 -12.63
CA PRO A 37 8.57 -10.02 -11.32
C PRO A 37 8.05 -9.11 -10.20
N VAL A 38 7.38 -9.70 -9.20
CA VAL A 38 6.96 -8.98 -7.99
C VAL A 38 7.85 -9.40 -6.83
N VAL A 39 8.66 -8.47 -6.33
CA VAL A 39 9.49 -8.64 -5.14
C VAL A 39 8.73 -8.09 -3.94
N THR A 40 8.63 -8.88 -2.87
CA THR A 40 7.85 -8.51 -1.68
C THR A 40 8.77 -8.26 -0.50
N LEU A 41 8.64 -7.08 0.09
CA LEU A 41 9.31 -6.66 1.31
C LEU A 41 8.27 -6.50 2.42
N VAL A 42 8.64 -6.97 3.61
CA VAL A 42 7.83 -6.87 4.82
C VAL A 42 8.46 -5.84 5.73
N SER A 43 7.67 -4.82 6.08
CA SER A 43 8.06 -3.78 7.04
C SER A 43 7.55 -4.10 8.44
N ASP A 44 8.43 -3.91 9.41
CA ASP A 44 8.13 -3.90 10.85
C ASP A 44 7.72 -2.51 11.36
N ALA A 45 7.87 -1.47 10.53
CA ALA A 45 7.47 -0.12 10.86
C ALA A 45 5.95 0.08 10.72
N GLU A 46 5.41 1.07 11.44
CA GLU A 46 3.99 1.43 11.34
C GLU A 46 3.67 1.95 9.93
N MET A 47 2.89 1.18 9.17
CA MET A 47 2.45 1.52 7.82
C MET A 47 0.92 1.49 7.74
N LEU A 48 0.34 2.59 7.24
CA LEU A 48 -1.10 2.71 7.05
C LEU A 48 -1.65 1.77 5.96
N ARG A 49 -0.84 1.47 4.95
CA ARG A 49 -1.22 0.59 3.82
C ARG A 49 0.03 0.03 3.11
N PRO A 50 -0.09 -1.12 2.42
CA PRO A 50 0.92 -1.55 1.45
C PRO A 50 1.14 -0.51 0.36
N ILE A 51 2.35 -0.45 -0.18
CA ILE A 51 2.75 0.40 -1.30
C ILE A 51 3.50 -0.43 -2.34
N ALA A 52 3.41 -0.07 -3.61
CA ALA A 52 4.20 -0.70 -4.66
C ALA A 52 4.87 0.35 -5.55
N MET A 53 6.08 0.05 -5.99
CA MET A 53 6.89 0.92 -6.85
C MET A 53 7.84 0.11 -7.72
N MET A 54 8.16 0.62 -8.91
CA MET A 54 9.13 -0.04 -9.80
C MET A 54 10.53 0.02 -9.19
N GLU A 55 11.38 -0.96 -9.45
CA GLU A 55 12.77 -0.95 -8.93
C GLU A 55 13.56 0.25 -9.45
N GLU A 56 13.28 0.71 -10.66
CA GLU A 56 13.89 1.90 -11.27
C GLU A 56 13.49 3.23 -10.60
N THR A 57 12.55 3.20 -9.67
CA THR A 57 12.08 4.41 -8.96
C THR A 57 13.24 5.07 -8.23
N GLU A 58 13.61 6.29 -8.62
CA GLU A 58 14.64 7.07 -7.92
C GLU A 58 14.18 7.39 -6.49
N VAL A 59 14.87 6.85 -5.49
CA VAL A 59 14.56 7.05 -4.06
C VAL A 59 15.59 7.93 -3.36
N LEU A 60 16.81 8.00 -3.91
CA LEU A 60 17.88 8.93 -3.52
C LEU A 60 18.45 9.55 -4.81
N HIS A 61 19.07 10.71 -4.69
CA HIS A 61 19.60 11.41 -5.86
C HIS A 61 20.61 10.52 -6.61
N GLY A 62 20.24 10.11 -7.82
CA GLY A 62 21.04 9.24 -8.66
C GLY A 62 21.08 7.76 -8.26
N ALA A 63 20.23 7.30 -7.32
CA ALA A 63 20.11 5.89 -6.97
C ALA A 63 18.66 5.40 -7.04
N SER A 64 18.47 4.30 -7.77
CA SER A 64 17.18 3.62 -7.87
C SER A 64 16.86 2.84 -6.60
N LEU A 65 15.59 2.46 -6.44
CA LEU A 65 15.19 1.58 -5.35
C LEU A 65 15.93 0.25 -5.43
N GLY A 66 16.10 -0.31 -6.63
CA GLY A 66 16.87 -1.53 -6.86
C GLY A 66 18.30 -1.42 -6.34
N ASP A 67 18.98 -0.31 -6.66
CA ASP A 67 20.35 -0.05 -6.20
C ASP A 67 20.42 0.03 -4.67
N VAL A 68 19.51 0.80 -4.06
CA VAL A 68 19.47 0.96 -2.60
C VAL A 68 19.17 -0.36 -1.89
N LEU A 69 18.29 -1.20 -2.43
CA LEU A 69 17.99 -2.51 -1.86
C LEU A 69 19.18 -3.48 -1.98
N ALA A 70 19.91 -3.43 -3.09
CA ALA A 70 21.11 -4.24 -3.30
C ALA A 70 22.24 -3.79 -2.36
N GLU A 71 22.48 -2.49 -2.23
CA GLU A 71 23.58 -1.94 -1.42
C GLU A 71 23.32 -2.05 0.09
N GLU A 72 22.11 -1.73 0.55
CA GLU A 72 21.82 -1.63 1.99
C GLU A 72 21.33 -2.95 2.60
N LEU A 73 20.57 -3.73 1.83
CA LEU A 73 19.94 -4.96 2.33
C LEU A 73 20.50 -6.23 1.67
N GLY A 74 21.37 -6.12 0.67
CA GLY A 74 21.88 -7.26 -0.09
C GLY A 74 20.79 -7.97 -0.92
N ILE A 75 19.70 -7.26 -1.25
CA ILE A 75 18.56 -7.81 -1.98
C ILE A 75 18.70 -7.45 -3.45
N GLU A 76 19.07 -8.43 -4.26
CA GLU A 76 19.10 -8.30 -5.72
C GLU A 76 17.68 -8.30 -6.29
N VAL A 77 17.30 -7.21 -6.95
CA VAL A 77 15.99 -7.04 -7.58
C VAL A 77 16.16 -7.11 -9.10
N ALA A 78 15.33 -7.92 -9.76
CA ALA A 78 15.37 -8.04 -11.21
C ALA A 78 14.99 -6.71 -11.88
N TYR A 79 15.61 -6.42 -13.02
CA TYR A 79 15.29 -5.23 -13.81
C TYR A 79 13.81 -5.19 -14.20
N GLY A 80 13.17 -4.04 -14.05
CA GLY A 80 11.75 -3.81 -14.29
C GLY A 80 10.82 -4.46 -13.26
N ALA A 81 11.32 -4.98 -12.14
CA ALA A 81 10.48 -5.63 -11.14
C ALA A 81 9.63 -4.62 -10.36
N LEU A 82 8.44 -5.06 -9.98
CA LEU A 82 7.59 -4.34 -9.04
C LEU A 82 8.00 -4.70 -7.61
N VAL A 83 8.38 -3.71 -6.81
CA VAL A 83 8.66 -3.88 -5.38
C VAL A 83 7.41 -3.54 -4.59
N LEU A 84 6.81 -4.55 -3.96
CA LEU A 84 5.71 -4.43 -3.02
C LEU A 84 6.27 -4.35 -1.60
N ILE A 85 5.95 -3.29 -0.87
CA ILE A 85 6.29 -3.14 0.55
C ILE A 85 4.99 -3.15 1.35
N GLN A 86 4.89 -4.03 2.34
CA GLN A 86 3.67 -4.23 3.12
C GLN A 86 3.98 -4.42 4.61
N PRO A 87 3.09 -4.01 5.53
CA PRO A 87 3.28 -4.28 6.94
C PRO A 87 3.21 -5.78 7.24
N ARG A 88 3.96 -6.24 8.25
CA ARG A 88 4.00 -7.66 8.67
C ARG A 88 2.62 -8.26 8.91
N ASP A 89 1.73 -7.52 9.58
CA ASP A 89 0.38 -7.97 9.87
C ASP A 89 -0.41 -8.29 8.59
N PHE A 90 -0.21 -7.50 7.54
CA PHE A 90 -0.86 -7.70 6.25
C PHE A 90 -0.23 -8.85 5.46
N ALA A 91 1.10 -8.98 5.51
CA ALA A 91 1.82 -10.09 4.89
C ALA A 91 1.43 -11.46 5.47
N GLN A 92 0.96 -11.50 6.72
CA GLN A 92 0.54 -12.74 7.40
C GLN A 92 -0.98 -12.86 7.57
N ALA A 93 -1.75 -11.88 7.07
CA ALA A 93 -3.18 -11.83 7.26
C ALA A 93 -3.88 -12.95 6.51
N LYS A 94 -4.44 -13.91 7.26
CA LYS A 94 -5.21 -15.04 6.69
C LYS A 94 -6.65 -14.66 6.30
N ASN A 95 -7.15 -13.52 6.78
CA ASN A 95 -8.55 -13.13 6.70
C ASN A 95 -8.77 -11.73 6.09
N VAL A 96 -8.01 -11.35 5.06
CA VAL A 96 -8.30 -10.13 4.29
C VAL A 96 -9.52 -10.39 3.41
N THR A 97 -10.53 -9.54 3.48
CA THR A 97 -11.71 -9.70 2.62
C THR A 97 -11.39 -9.35 1.17
N SER A 98 -12.09 -9.96 0.20
CA SER A 98 -11.88 -9.63 -1.23
C SER A 98 -12.17 -8.15 -1.54
N LYS A 99 -13.04 -7.51 -0.75
CA LYS A 99 -13.33 -6.07 -0.89
C LYS A 99 -12.12 -5.24 -0.49
N GLU A 100 -11.55 -5.48 0.69
CA GLU A 100 -10.35 -4.76 1.17
C GLU A 100 -9.17 -4.98 0.22
N LEU A 101 -8.98 -6.21 -0.26
CA LEU A 101 -7.92 -6.51 -1.22
C LEU A 101 -8.11 -5.74 -2.54
N GLY A 102 -9.34 -5.66 -3.04
CA GLY A 102 -9.67 -4.89 -4.24
C GLY A 102 -9.47 -3.38 -4.06
N GLU A 103 -9.82 -2.84 -2.90
CA GLU A 103 -9.58 -1.43 -2.56
C GLU A 103 -8.08 -1.11 -2.53
N ILE A 104 -7.28 -1.95 -1.84
CA ILE A 104 -5.82 -1.79 -1.77
C ILE A 104 -5.18 -1.90 -3.15
N LEU A 105 -5.57 -2.91 -3.94
CA LEU A 105 -5.08 -3.07 -5.30
C LEU A 105 -5.43 -1.84 -6.17
N GLY A 106 -6.67 -1.36 -6.09
CA GLY A 106 -7.11 -0.18 -6.83
C GLY A 106 -6.28 1.06 -6.48
N HIS A 107 -5.95 1.25 -5.20
CA HIS A 107 -5.05 2.31 -4.76
C HIS A 107 -3.64 2.16 -5.33
N ILE A 108 -3.06 0.95 -5.28
CA ILE A 108 -1.72 0.71 -5.82
C ILE A 108 -1.68 1.01 -7.33
N ILE A 109 -2.64 0.52 -8.10
CA ILE A 109 -2.71 0.78 -9.55
C ILE A 109 -2.85 2.28 -9.81
N LEU A 110 -3.69 2.97 -9.04
CA LEU A 110 -3.88 4.40 -9.18
C LEU A 110 -2.60 5.19 -8.84
N GLU A 111 -1.90 4.83 -7.76
CA GLU A 111 -0.64 5.44 -7.38
C GLU A 111 0.46 5.20 -8.42
N MET A 112 0.55 4.00 -8.98
CA MET A 112 1.50 3.67 -10.05
C MET A 112 1.23 4.47 -11.33
N THR A 113 -0.05 4.63 -11.70
CA THR A 113 -0.43 5.40 -12.90
C THR A 113 -0.25 6.91 -12.72
N GLN A 114 -0.44 7.44 -11.51
CA GLN A 114 -0.17 8.84 -11.19
C GLN A 114 1.33 9.12 -11.05
N GLY A 115 2.10 8.17 -10.52
CA GLY A 115 3.56 8.23 -10.41
C GLY A 115 4.28 8.15 -11.76
N ALA A 116 3.73 7.40 -12.72
CA ALA A 116 4.23 7.34 -14.10
C ALA A 116 4.08 8.68 -14.86
N PHE A 117 3.31 9.65 -14.35
CA PHE A 117 3.13 10.98 -14.94
C PHE A 117 3.59 12.16 -14.06
N SER A 118 4.06 11.94 -12.83
CA SER A 118 4.50 13.02 -11.94
C SER A 118 6.02 13.17 -11.90
N VAL A 119 6.58 13.64 -13.01
CA VAL A 119 7.71 14.58 -12.95
C VAL A 119 7.10 15.93 -12.59
N ASN A 120 6.86 16.17 -11.29
CA ASN A 120 6.83 17.49 -10.63
C ASN A 120 6.27 17.29 -9.21
N GLY A 121 7.12 17.47 -8.22
CA GLY A 121 6.78 17.29 -6.82
C GLY A 121 5.75 18.33 -6.36
N ASP A 122 4.49 17.91 -6.24
CA ASP A 122 3.55 18.48 -5.26
C ASP A 122 2.42 17.47 -4.97
N GLY A 123 2.76 16.37 -4.29
CA GLY A 123 1.84 15.25 -4.00
C GLY A 123 0.90 15.46 -2.80
N THR A 124 0.82 16.67 -2.25
CA THR A 124 0.12 16.94 -0.98
C THR A 124 -1.40 17.11 -1.13
N ALA A 125 -1.89 17.43 -2.32
CA ALA A 125 -3.32 17.69 -2.54
C ALA A 125 -4.15 16.41 -2.75
N ALA A 126 -3.56 15.35 -3.33
CA ALA A 126 -4.31 14.14 -3.66
C ALA A 126 -4.65 13.28 -2.43
N ALA A 127 -3.79 13.27 -1.40
CA ALA A 127 -4.00 12.44 -0.20
C ALA A 127 -5.16 12.92 0.70
N ALA A 128 -5.47 14.23 0.70
CA ALA A 128 -6.52 14.80 1.54
C ALA A 128 -7.93 14.51 1.02
N ASP A 129 -8.10 14.40 -0.31
CA ASP A 129 -9.40 14.18 -0.94
C ASP A 129 -9.92 12.74 -0.72
N VAL A 130 -9.00 11.76 -0.66
CA VAL A 130 -9.35 10.36 -0.42
C VAL A 130 -9.69 10.08 1.05
N ALA A 131 -9.02 10.75 1.99
CA ALA A 131 -9.35 10.66 3.42
C ALA A 131 -10.77 11.19 3.70
N HIS A 132 -11.22 12.22 2.97
CA HIS A 132 -12.58 12.75 3.06
C HIS A 132 -13.63 11.77 2.52
N LEU A 133 -13.32 11.06 1.44
CA LEU A 133 -14.19 10.02 0.86
C LEU A 133 -14.32 8.79 1.77
N ALA A 134 -13.24 8.39 2.47
CA ALA A 134 -13.27 7.28 3.43
C ALA A 134 -14.00 7.63 4.74
N ALA A 135 -13.91 8.88 5.20
CA ALA A 135 -14.57 9.34 6.43
C ALA A 135 -16.08 9.65 6.24
N GLY A 136 -16.52 9.90 5.01
CA GLY A 136 -17.89 10.36 4.69
C GLY A 136 -19.03 9.35 4.86
N ASN A 137 -18.76 8.08 5.20
CA ASN A 137 -19.79 7.03 5.21
C ASN A 137 -20.16 6.44 6.59
N MET A 138 -19.69 7.05 7.69
CA MET A 138 -19.97 6.59 9.06
C MET A 138 -21.01 7.45 9.82
N ALA A 139 -21.80 8.28 9.13
CA ALA A 139 -22.75 9.21 9.76
C ALA A 139 -24.22 9.08 9.32
N SER A 140 -24.60 8.00 8.64
CA SER A 140 -25.98 7.83 8.15
C SER A 140 -26.50 6.42 8.39
N ASN A 141 -26.65 6.01 9.66
CA ASN A 141 -27.64 4.99 10.06
C ASN A 141 -27.79 4.85 11.59
N VAL A 142 -28.42 5.82 12.27
CA VAL A 142 -29.26 5.52 13.44
C VAL A 142 -30.37 6.58 13.58
N LYS A 143 -31.61 6.21 13.24
CA LYS A 143 -32.78 6.70 13.98
C LYS A 143 -33.85 5.61 14.04
N LEU A 144 -33.56 4.60 14.86
CA LEU A 144 -34.59 3.80 15.51
C LEU A 144 -35.38 4.74 16.43
N SER A 145 -36.60 5.09 16.03
CA SER A 145 -37.57 5.72 16.92
C SER A 145 -38.81 4.85 16.98
N VAL A 146 -38.87 4.05 18.04
CA VAL A 146 -40.10 3.50 18.63
C VAL A 146 -41.19 4.57 18.64
N VAL A 147 -42.38 4.24 18.15
CA VAL A 147 -43.62 4.93 18.54
C VAL A 147 -44.54 3.88 19.14
N SER A 148 -44.73 3.98 20.45
CA SER A 148 -45.65 3.19 21.26
C SER A 148 -46.64 4.15 21.93
N GLY A 149 -47.94 3.92 21.73
CA GLY A 149 -49.09 4.50 22.46
C GLY A 149 -49.49 5.95 22.08
N SER A 150 -50.75 6.41 22.15
CA SER A 150 -51.98 5.86 22.71
C SER A 150 -53.16 6.84 22.47
N ARG A 151 -54.41 6.31 22.52
CA ARG A 151 -55.71 6.94 22.88
C ARG A 151 -56.52 7.84 21.91
N LEU A 152 -57.73 7.32 21.62
CA LEU A 152 -59.06 7.89 21.94
C LEU A 152 -59.25 9.41 21.81
N GLN A 153 -60.06 9.83 20.85
CA GLN A 153 -61.38 10.46 21.09
C GLN A 153 -62.27 10.30 19.86
#